data_AF-A0A3A5M4I5-F1
#
_entry.id   AF-A0A3A5M4I5-F1
#
_cell.length_a   1.000
_cell.length_b   1.000
_cell.length_c   1.000
_cell.angle_alpha   90.00
_cell.angle_beta   90.00
_cell.angle_gamma   90.00
#
_symmetry.space_group_name_H-M   'P 1'
#
loop_
_entity.id
_entity.type
_entity.pdbx_description
1 polymer ?
#
loop_
_entity_poly.entity_id
_entity_poly.type
_entity_poly.pdbx_seq_one_letter_code
_entity_poly.pdbx_strand_id
1 'polypeptide(L)'
;MTTFPFAEQHRTLINAAIVESGFTVGEVWLRYFSLSGEVDEYEIEAYLAGLIPLPPLECDLLALAVNELIDDLPPRQRAPFCDDMIRAHAGPADGPPE
;
A
#
# COMPACT_ATOMS: atom_id res chain seq x y z
N MET A 1 -2.82 -3.68 20.00
CA MET A 1 -3.15 -3.13 18.68
C MET A 1 -2.43 -1.81 18.54
N THR A 2 -1.27 -1.80 17.91
CA THR A 2 -0.54 -0.57 17.59
C THR A 2 -1.27 0.07 16.42
N THR A 3 -1.99 1.17 16.68
CA THR A 3 -2.64 1.95 15.62
C THR A 3 -1.56 2.54 14.73
N PHE A 4 -1.54 2.18 13.45
CA PHE A 4 -0.63 2.78 12.48
C PHE A 4 -1.11 4.21 12.18
N PRO A 5 -0.34 5.26 12.55
CA PRO A 5 -0.83 6.64 12.56
C PRO A 5 -1.01 7.25 11.16
N PHE A 6 -0.44 6.63 10.12
CA PHE A 6 -0.47 7.12 8.74
C PHE A 6 -1.37 6.28 7.82
N ALA A 7 -2.31 5.50 8.39
CA ALA A 7 -3.15 4.55 7.65
C ALA A 7 -3.94 5.20 6.50
N GLU A 8 -4.51 6.39 6.72
CA GLU A 8 -5.30 7.09 5.70
C GLU A 8 -4.45 7.56 4.51
N GLN A 9 -3.25 8.06 4.79
CA GLN A 9 -2.33 8.51 3.75
C GLN A 9 -1.75 7.32 2.98
N HIS A 10 -1.40 6.24 3.69
CA HIS A 10 -0.93 5.00 3.08
C HIS A 10 -1.97 4.43 2.10
N ARG A 11 -3.23 4.31 2.52
CA ARG A 11 -4.35 3.92 1.65
C ARG A 11 -4.46 4.81 0.41
N THR A 12 -4.38 6.13 0.59
CA THR A 12 -4.48 7.09 -0.52
C THR A 12 -3.38 6.87 -1.56
N LEU A 13 -2.15 6.60 -1.10
CA LEU A 13 -1.00 6.35 -2.00
C LEU A 13 -1.07 4.98 -2.68
N ILE A 14 -1.53 3.93 -1.99
CA ILE A 14 -1.82 2.64 -2.61
C ILE A 14 -2.88 2.82 -3.72
N ASN A 15 -3.98 3.50 -3.42
CA ASN A 15 -5.06 3.72 -4.39
C ASN A 15 -4.57 4.55 -5.59
N ALA A 16 -3.74 5.57 -5.37
CA ALA A 16 -3.13 6.35 -6.44
C ALA A 16 -2.28 5.47 -7.37
N ALA A 17 -1.41 4.62 -6.82
CA ALA A 17 -0.57 3.71 -7.61
C ALA A 17 -1.41 2.74 -8.47
N ILE A 18 -2.52 2.23 -7.94
CA ILE A 18 -3.48 1.37 -8.68
C ILE A 18 -4.11 2.14 -9.85
N VAL A 19 -4.68 3.32 -9.57
CA VAL A 19 -5.37 4.15 -10.56
C VAL A 19 -4.44 4.63 -11.67
N GLU A 20 -3.23 5.09 -11.32
CA GLU A 20 -2.23 5.57 -12.29
C GLU A 20 -1.67 4.44 -13.16
N SER A 21 -1.62 3.22 -12.61
CA SER A 21 -1.18 2.04 -13.36
C SER A 21 -2.29 1.45 -14.22
N GLY A 22 -3.54 1.84 -13.98
CA GLY A 22 -4.70 1.36 -14.72
C GLY A 22 -5.12 -0.05 -14.34
N PHE A 23 -4.73 -0.53 -13.17
CA PHE A 23 -5.13 -1.85 -12.69
C PHE A 23 -6.55 -1.82 -12.14
N THR A 24 -7.28 -2.90 -12.39
CA THR A 24 -8.54 -3.18 -11.73
C THR A 24 -8.31 -3.73 -10.32
N VAL A 25 -9.31 -3.58 -9.43
CA VAL A 25 -9.20 -4.14 -8.07
C VAL A 25 -9.06 -5.66 -8.11
N GLY A 26 -9.76 -6.35 -9.01
CA GLY A 26 -9.62 -7.79 -9.19
C GLY A 26 -8.21 -8.24 -9.60
N GLU A 27 -7.53 -7.50 -10.48
CA GLU A 27 -6.13 -7.82 -10.85
C GLU A 27 -5.18 -7.69 -9.65
N VAL A 28 -5.36 -6.64 -8.86
CA VAL A 28 -4.58 -6.40 -7.63
C VAL A 28 -4.89 -7.47 -6.59
N TRP A 29 -6.17 -7.79 -6.39
CA TRP A 29 -6.63 -8.82 -5.45
C TRP A 29 -6.07 -10.19 -5.80
N LEU A 30 -6.05 -10.59 -7.07
CA LEU A 30 -5.48 -11.88 -7.50
C LEU A 30 -3.99 -12.01 -7.16
N ARG A 31 -3.22 -10.92 -7.29
CA ARG A 31 -1.81 -10.91 -6.89
C ARG A 31 -1.65 -10.92 -5.38
N TYR A 32 -2.39 -10.08 -4.67
CA TYR A 32 -2.42 -10.05 -3.21
C TYR A 32 -2.80 -11.41 -2.60
N PHE A 33 -3.80 -12.09 -3.17
CA PHE A 33 -4.21 -13.43 -2.75
C PHE A 33 -3.09 -14.46 -2.94
N SER A 34 -2.33 -14.34 -4.04
CA SER A 34 -1.17 -15.19 -4.30
C SER A 34 -0.03 -14.97 -3.28
N LEU A 35 -0.01 -13.82 -2.60
CA LEU A 35 0.91 -13.48 -1.51
C LEU A 35 0.39 -13.92 -0.13
N SER A 36 -0.62 -14.80 -0.07
CA SER A 36 -1.31 -15.24 1.16
C SER A 36 -2.06 -14.13 1.90
N GLY A 37 -2.61 -13.18 1.15
CA GLY A 37 -3.53 -12.20 1.69
C GLY A 37 -4.83 -12.84 2.21
N GLU A 38 -5.26 -12.43 3.39
CA GLU A 38 -6.41 -13.05 4.10
C GLU A 38 -7.76 -12.36 3.81
N VAL A 39 -7.76 -11.18 3.18
CA VAL A 39 -8.99 -10.42 2.89
C VAL A 39 -9.54 -10.69 1.49
N ASP A 40 -10.85 -10.58 1.35
CA ASP A 40 -11.51 -10.76 0.05
C ASP A 40 -11.49 -9.49 -0.82
N GLU A 41 -11.89 -9.63 -2.08
CA GLU A 41 -11.89 -8.52 -3.05
C GLU A 41 -12.77 -7.34 -2.59
N TYR A 42 -13.94 -7.62 -2.00
CA TYR A 42 -14.85 -6.58 -1.53
C TYR A 42 -14.30 -5.83 -0.33
N GLU A 43 -13.56 -6.52 0.54
CA GLU A 43 -12.84 -5.87 1.64
C GLU A 43 -11.73 -4.95 1.13
N ILE A 44 -11.01 -5.35 0.06
CA ILE A 44 -10.04 -4.47 -0.60
C ILE A 44 -10.74 -3.27 -1.24
N GLU A 45 -11.86 -3.46 -1.94
CA GLU A 45 -12.64 -2.35 -2.52
C GLU A 45 -13.11 -1.38 -1.42
N ALA A 46 -13.67 -1.91 -0.33
CA ALA A 46 -14.11 -1.12 0.82
C ALA A 46 -12.95 -0.40 1.50
N TYR A 47 -11.80 -1.04 1.62
CA TYR A 47 -10.57 -0.43 2.11
C TYR A 47 -10.13 0.72 1.23
N LEU A 48 -10.00 0.52 -0.09
CA LEU A 48 -9.57 1.56 -1.03
C LEU A 48 -10.56 2.74 -1.06
N ALA A 49 -11.86 2.47 -0.92
CA ALA A 49 -12.90 3.49 -0.76
C ALA A 49 -12.86 4.22 0.60
N GLY A 50 -12.06 3.76 1.56
CA GLY A 50 -11.94 4.35 2.90
C GLY A 50 -13.09 4.00 3.84
N LEU A 51 -13.86 2.96 3.51
CA LEU A 51 -15.01 2.51 4.31
C LEU A 51 -14.59 1.64 5.50
N ILE A 52 -13.51 0.88 5.36
CA ILE A 52 -12.95 0.04 6.43
C ILE A 52 -11.43 0.24 6.55
N PRO A 53 -10.85 0.09 7.75
CA PRO A 53 -9.41 -0.02 7.91
C PRO A 53 -8.95 -1.47 7.65
N LEU A 54 -7.76 -1.63 7.08
CA LEU A 54 -7.05 -2.91 7.05
C LEU A 54 -5.90 -2.94 8.07
N PRO A 55 -5.52 -4.12 8.58
CA PRO A 55 -4.30 -4.27 9.36
C PRO A 55 -3.05 -3.82 8.56
N PRO A 56 -1.99 -3.34 9.24
CA PRO A 56 -0.77 -2.91 8.55
C PRO A 56 -0.14 -3.99 7.66
N LEU A 57 -0.19 -5.25 8.10
CA LEU A 57 0.31 -6.39 7.32
C LEU A 57 -0.46 -6.54 6.00
N GLU A 58 -1.79 -6.46 6.03
CA GLU A 58 -2.61 -6.55 4.82
C GLU A 58 -2.36 -5.36 3.88
N CYS A 59 -2.12 -4.16 4.44
CA CYS A 59 -1.74 -2.99 3.64
C CYS A 59 -0.38 -3.19 2.96
N ASP A 60 0.61 -3.77 3.66
CA ASP A 60 1.93 -4.04 3.10
C ASP A 60 1.87 -5.13 2.02
N LEU A 61 1.08 -6.18 2.22
CA LEU A 61 0.83 -7.20 1.20
C LEU A 61 0.13 -6.60 -0.03
N LEU A 62 -0.83 -5.70 0.17
CA LEU A 62 -1.50 -5.00 -0.92
C LEU A 62 -0.53 -4.08 -1.68
N ALA A 63 0.31 -3.32 -0.97
CA ALA A 63 1.36 -2.50 -1.57
C ALA A 63 2.36 -3.36 -2.35
N LEU A 64 2.75 -4.53 -1.83
CA LEU A 64 3.61 -5.48 -2.51
C LEU A 64 2.97 -5.97 -3.82
N ALA A 65 1.70 -6.40 -3.77
CA ALA A 65 0.98 -6.87 -4.95
C ALA A 65 0.90 -5.81 -6.06
N VAL A 66 0.59 -4.57 -5.68
CA VAL A 66 0.57 -3.44 -6.63
C VAL A 66 1.95 -3.20 -7.21
N ASN A 67 2.99 -3.23 -6.39
CA ASN A 67 4.36 -3.01 -6.83
C ASN A 67 4.87 -4.10 -7.77
N GLU A 68 4.55 -5.37 -7.52
CA GLU A 68 4.90 -6.46 -8.44
C GLU A 68 4.20 -6.31 -9.79
N LEU A 69 2.94 -5.86 -9.81
CA LEU A 69 2.23 -5.55 -11.06
C LEU A 69 2.86 -4.36 -11.80
N ILE A 70 3.34 -3.35 -11.08
CA ILE A 70 4.04 -2.19 -11.66
C ILE A 70 5.37 -2.60 -12.28
N ASP A 71 6.10 -3.54 -11.67
CA ASP A 71 7.41 -3.95 -12.15
C ASP A 71 7.35 -4.61 -13.54
N ASP A 72 6.18 -5.09 -13.98
CA ASP A 72 5.90 -5.59 -15.33
C ASP A 72 5.61 -4.47 -16.37
N LEU A 73 5.57 -3.21 -15.94
CA LEU A 73 5.23 -2.04 -16.76
C LEU A 73 6.42 -1.08 -16.95
N PRO A 74 6.35 -0.15 -17.94
CA PRO A 74 7.24 1.01 -17.94
C PRO A 74 7.19 1.77 -16.61
N PRO A 75 8.26 2.50 -16.24
CA PRO A 75 8.41 3.11 -14.91
C PRO A 75 7.17 3.90 -14.48
N ARG A 76 6.57 3.50 -13.35
CA ARG A 76 5.40 4.12 -12.72
C ARG A 76 5.62 4.34 -11.22
N GLN A 77 4.73 5.13 -10.61
CA GLN A 77 4.75 5.37 -9.17
C GLN A 77 4.37 4.10 -8.41
N ARG A 78 5.27 3.63 -7.55
CA ARG A 78 5.09 2.48 -6.67
C ARG A 78 4.27 2.84 -5.42
N ALA A 79 3.51 1.88 -4.91
CA ALA A 79 2.84 1.98 -3.62
C ALA A 79 3.88 1.92 -2.48
N PRO A 80 3.86 2.85 -1.52
CA PRO A 80 4.76 2.80 -0.36
C PRO A 80 4.36 1.67 0.60
N PHE A 81 5.30 1.18 1.40
CA PHE A 81 5.01 0.31 2.55
C PHE A 81 4.80 1.12 3.83
N CYS A 82 4.29 0.48 4.89
CA CYS A 82 4.14 1.11 6.21
C CYS A 82 5.46 1.70 6.75
N ASP A 83 6.60 1.03 6.54
CA ASP A 83 7.91 1.51 6.99
C ASP A 83 8.35 2.76 6.21
N ASP A 84 8.06 2.83 4.91
CA ASP A 84 8.34 4.02 4.09
C ASP A 84 7.53 5.23 4.59
N MET A 85 6.27 4.99 5.00
CA MET A 85 5.42 6.02 5.58
C MET A 85 5.96 6.54 6.91
N ILE A 86 6.49 5.65 7.76
CA ILE A 86 7.13 6.03 9.01
C ILE A 86 8.39 6.85 8.74
N ARG A 87 9.25 6.40 7.82
CA ARG A 87 10.48 7.11 7.43
C ARG A 87 10.22 8.46 6.79
N ALA A 88 9.16 8.61 6.01
CA ALA A 88 8.81 9.89 5.40
C ALA A 88 8.40 10.95 6.44
N HIS A 89 7.84 10.53 7.58
CA HIS A 89 7.38 11.42 8.65
C HIS A 89 8.35 11.53 9.83
N ALA A 90 9.22 10.54 10.02
CA ALA A 90 10.44 10.69 10.79
C ALA A 90 11.34 11.63 9.99
N GLY A 91 11.27 12.94 10.28
CA GLY A 91 12.16 13.94 9.68
C GLY A 91 13.62 13.48 9.70
N PRO A 92 14.50 14.05 8.83
CA PRO A 92 15.85 13.54 8.62
C PRO A 92 16.50 13.27 9.97
N ALA A 93 16.78 11.98 10.23
CA ALA A 93 17.45 11.55 11.44
C ALA A 93 18.73 12.39 11.53
N ASP A 94 18.75 13.26 12.54
CA ASP A 94 19.85 14.07 13.04
C ASP A 94 21.14 13.92 12.23
N GLY A 95 21.46 14.94 11.42
CA GLY A 95 22.70 14.99 10.64
C GLY A 95 23.93 14.79 11.56
N PRO A 96 25.04 14.26 11.04
CA PRO A 96 26.19 13.85 11.86
C PRO A 96 26.75 15.05 12.66
N PRO A 97 27.25 14.82 13.89
CA PRO A 97 27.85 15.89 14.67
C PRO A 97 29.15 16.35 14.00
N GLU A 98 29.30 17.67 13.82
CA GLU A 98 30.55 18.33 13.45
C GLU A 98 31.66 18.14 14.50
#